data_AF-A0A414Z872-F1
#
_entry.id   AF-A0A414Z872-F1
#
_cell.length_a   1.000
_cell.length_b   1.000
_cell.length_c   1.000
_cell.angle_alpha   90.00
_cell.angle_beta   90.00
_cell.angle_gamma   90.00
#
_symmetry.space_group_name_H-M   'P 1'
#
loop_
_entity.id
_entity.type
_entity.pdbx_description
1 polymer ?
#
loop_
_entity_poly.entity_id
_entity_poly.type
_entity_poly.pdbx_seq_one_letter_code
_entity_poly.pdbx_strand_id
1 'polypeptide(L)'
;MKKSALMLLIILLPLAVKAQTPYRNEDGKKIDKEELETKDYLPEIHGTIRTKFEYQTEMAASRFEVRNARISITGNVLPIVAYKAEIDLSDEGQIKMLDAYARLFPVKDLTVTAGQMRVPFTIDAHRSPHQQYFANRSFIAKQVGNVRDVGVTLGYKLGTEIPVTLESGLYNGSGLTNQKEWHKEVNYSAKAQFLFAQKLNLALSIQSIQPQDVRINSYDIGVFYESGRFHIEGEYLYKTYADNAYDNVHAVNSFINYDLPLRKVFNKMSFLVRYDMMTSQSDGKAIDEETGALVTTDYKRHRVTGGVTFSLSKAFRTDLRLNFEKYFYAKNSIAKESEQDKIVLELMVRF
;
A
#
# COMPACT_ATOMS: atom_id res chain seq x y z
N MET A 1 -49.01 -11.50 0.97
CA MET A 1 -47.54 -11.75 0.99
C MET A 1 -46.83 -10.58 0.33
N LYS A 2 -45.65 -10.19 0.86
CA LYS A 2 -44.76 -9.06 0.47
C LYS A 2 -45.06 -7.69 1.09
N LYS A 3 -44.74 -7.53 2.38
CA LYS A 3 -44.28 -6.26 3.01
C LYS A 3 -43.47 -6.54 4.29
N SER A 4 -42.49 -7.44 4.25
CA SER A 4 -41.62 -7.68 5.42
C SER A 4 -40.22 -8.12 5.00
N ALA A 5 -39.45 -7.19 4.43
CA ALA A 5 -38.02 -7.37 4.17
C ALA A 5 -37.19 -6.09 4.42
N LEU A 6 -37.81 -5.00 4.88
CA LEU A 6 -37.16 -3.70 5.04
C LEU A 6 -37.27 -3.16 6.47
N MET A 7 -37.15 -4.03 7.47
CA MET A 7 -37.24 -3.63 8.88
C MET A 7 -36.35 -4.48 9.80
N LEU A 8 -35.15 -4.85 9.33
CA LEU A 8 -34.18 -5.57 10.16
C LEU A 8 -32.74 -5.07 10.01
N LEU A 9 -32.55 -3.78 9.72
CA LEU A 9 -31.21 -3.16 9.61
C LEU A 9 -30.98 -1.96 10.55
N ILE A 10 -31.90 -1.65 11.48
CA ILE A 10 -31.88 -0.39 12.26
C ILE A 10 -31.80 -0.61 13.78
N ILE A 11 -31.35 -1.77 14.26
CA ILE A 11 -31.05 -1.91 15.70
C ILE A 11 -29.66 -2.50 15.84
N LEU A 12 -28.64 -1.63 15.79
CA LEU A 12 -27.35 -1.80 16.47
C LEU A 12 -26.49 -0.55 16.24
N LEU A 13 -26.72 0.47 17.08
CA LEU A 13 -25.74 1.51 17.44
C LEU A 13 -26.19 2.10 18.79
N PRO A 14 -25.31 2.58 19.69
CA PRO A 14 -23.85 2.50 19.69
C PRO A 14 -23.27 2.00 21.03
N LEU A 15 -22.21 1.18 20.98
CA LEU A 15 -21.14 1.31 21.96
C LEU A 15 -19.99 1.98 21.23
N ALA A 16 -19.74 3.23 21.57
CA ALA A 16 -18.60 4.01 21.10
C ALA A 16 -17.31 3.35 21.62
N VAL A 17 -16.84 2.35 20.89
CA VAL A 17 -15.45 1.93 20.94
C VAL A 17 -14.77 2.78 19.87
N LYS A 18 -13.75 3.54 20.27
CA LYS A 18 -12.85 4.20 19.33
C LYS A 18 -12.36 3.14 18.34
N ALA A 19 -12.92 3.17 17.13
CA ALA A 19 -12.28 2.61 15.96
C ALA A 19 -10.83 3.13 15.94
N GLN A 20 -9.93 2.32 15.40
CA GLN A 20 -8.49 2.59 15.33
C GLN A 20 -8.23 4.08 15.20
N THR A 21 -7.40 4.64 16.08
CA THR A 21 -6.96 6.04 15.99
C THR A 21 -6.65 6.34 14.53
N PRO A 22 -7.28 7.35 13.91
CA PRO A 22 -7.05 7.64 12.50
C PRO A 22 -5.54 7.79 12.33
N TYR A 23 -5.00 6.97 11.42
CA TYR A 23 -3.56 6.88 11.19
C TYR A 23 -2.97 8.29 11.07
N ARG A 24 -1.97 8.61 11.91
CA ARG A 24 -1.23 9.86 11.76
C ARG A 24 -0.57 9.80 10.39
N ASN A 25 -1.03 10.63 9.46
CA ASN A 25 -0.36 10.81 8.19
C ASN A 25 1.10 11.22 8.49
N GLU A 26 2.06 10.39 8.05
CA GLU A 26 3.50 10.55 8.29
C GLU A 26 4.17 11.44 7.25
N ASP A 27 3.37 12.06 6.37
CA ASP A 27 3.88 13.05 5.46
C ASP A 27 3.91 14.44 6.09
N GLY A 28 4.72 15.32 5.51
CA GLY A 28 4.77 16.73 5.87
C GLY A 28 3.39 17.40 5.79
N LYS A 29 3.12 18.31 6.74
CA LYS A 29 1.82 18.96 6.92
C LYS A 29 1.97 20.47 6.90
N LYS A 30 0.88 21.16 6.57
CA LYS A 30 0.77 22.60 6.81
C LYS A 30 0.77 22.84 8.32
N ILE A 31 1.51 23.86 8.75
CA ILE A 31 1.44 24.38 10.12
C ILE A 31 0.53 25.60 10.10
N ASP A 32 -0.51 25.58 10.94
CA ASP A 32 -1.46 26.70 11.06
C ASP A 32 -0.89 27.79 11.98
N LYS A 33 0.19 28.43 11.54
CA LYS A 33 0.84 29.58 12.19
C LYS A 33 1.31 30.59 11.15
N GLU A 34 1.41 31.85 11.54
CA GLU A 34 2.00 32.91 10.70
C GLU A 34 3.53 32.76 10.62
N GLU A 35 4.18 32.49 11.76
CA GLU A 35 5.62 32.25 11.86
C GLU A 35 5.92 30.99 12.67
N LEU A 36 7.03 30.32 12.33
CA LEU A 36 7.50 29.14 13.03
C LEU A 36 8.36 29.52 14.23
N GLU A 37 8.19 28.80 15.33
CA GLU A 37 9.05 28.86 16.51
C GLU A 37 10.15 27.80 16.42
N THR A 38 11.20 27.90 17.23
CA THR A 38 12.32 26.93 17.27
C THR A 38 11.86 25.47 17.37
N LYS A 39 10.80 25.20 18.14
CA LYS A 39 10.24 23.86 18.32
C LYS A 39 9.57 23.31 17.06
N ASP A 40 9.07 24.17 16.17
CA ASP A 40 8.37 23.78 14.94
C ASP A 40 9.36 23.36 13.84
N TYR A 41 10.64 23.74 13.98
CA TYR A 41 11.73 23.27 13.13
C TYR A 41 12.29 21.91 13.56
N LEU A 42 11.91 21.39 14.73
CA LEU A 42 12.34 20.07 15.17
C LEU A 42 11.66 19.01 14.30
N PRO A 43 12.41 18.21 13.54
CA PRO A 43 11.80 17.20 12.69
C PRO A 43 11.17 16.09 13.52
N GLU A 44 10.06 15.54 13.02
CA GLU A 44 9.53 14.27 13.50
C GLU A 44 10.33 13.12 12.90
N ILE A 45 10.79 12.20 13.75
CA ILE A 45 11.47 10.98 13.34
C ILE A 45 10.51 9.82 13.54
N HIS A 46 10.46 8.97 12.53
CA HIS A 46 9.49 7.91 12.35
C HIS A 46 10.25 6.64 11.98
N GLY A 47 9.96 5.51 12.62
CA GLY A 47 10.71 4.27 12.42
C GLY A 47 9.84 3.04 12.32
N THR A 48 10.19 2.10 11.44
CA THR A 48 9.53 0.79 11.38
C THR A 48 10.55 -0.31 11.11
N ILE A 49 10.68 -1.25 12.06
CA ILE A 49 11.49 -2.46 11.89
C ILE A 49 10.54 -3.65 11.77
N ARG A 50 10.77 -4.48 10.75
CA ARG A 50 10.06 -5.72 10.50
C ARG A 50 11.06 -6.83 10.32
N THR A 51 11.03 -7.80 11.21
CA THR A 51 11.85 -9.00 11.13
C THR A 51 10.93 -10.20 11.05
N LYS A 52 11.21 -11.14 10.15
CA LYS A 52 10.40 -12.34 10.01
C LYS A 52 11.22 -13.61 9.89
N PHE A 53 10.59 -14.68 10.34
CA PHE A 53 10.96 -16.06 10.07
C PHE A 53 9.92 -16.64 9.10
N GLU A 54 10.38 -17.28 8.03
CA GLU A 54 9.53 -18.00 7.10
C GLU A 54 9.95 -19.47 7.09
N TYR A 55 8.98 -20.38 7.20
CA TYR A 55 9.18 -21.81 6.97
C TYR A 55 8.35 -22.25 5.78
N GLN A 56 9.02 -22.81 4.78
CA GLN A 56 8.41 -23.22 3.53
C GLN A 56 8.21 -24.73 3.51
N THR A 57 6.97 -25.17 3.35
CA THR A 57 6.59 -26.56 3.63
C THR A 57 7.02 -27.53 2.53
N GLU A 58 7.02 -27.10 1.27
CA GLU A 58 7.38 -27.95 0.12
C GLU A 58 8.88 -28.19 0.03
N MET A 59 9.69 -27.16 0.29
CA MET A 59 11.15 -27.24 0.30
C MET A 59 11.73 -27.74 1.63
N ALA A 60 10.90 -27.86 2.67
CA ALA A 60 11.31 -28.12 4.06
C ALA A 60 12.47 -27.20 4.53
N ALA A 61 12.41 -25.93 4.12
CA ALA A 61 13.46 -24.95 4.32
C ALA A 61 12.96 -23.75 5.12
N SER A 62 13.86 -23.04 5.80
CA SER A 62 13.51 -21.84 6.55
C SER A 62 14.52 -20.73 6.37
N ARG A 63 14.08 -19.50 6.64
CA ARG A 63 14.95 -18.32 6.64
C ARG A 63 14.52 -17.30 7.66
N PHE A 64 15.49 -16.55 8.16
CA PHE A 64 15.29 -15.29 8.86
C PHE A 64 15.62 -14.14 7.91
N GLU A 65 14.81 -13.09 7.94
CA GLU A 65 15.05 -11.90 7.15
C GLU A 65 14.61 -10.65 7.89
N VAL A 66 15.36 -9.57 7.68
CA VAL A 66 14.89 -8.22 8.00
C VAL A 66 14.12 -7.74 6.78
N ARG A 67 12.78 -7.69 6.90
CA ARG A 67 11.92 -7.34 5.78
C ARG A 67 11.95 -5.85 5.48
N ASN A 68 11.95 -5.01 6.51
CA ASN A 68 12.05 -3.56 6.41
C ASN A 68 12.80 -3.03 7.64
N ALA A 69 13.71 -2.09 7.44
CA ALA A 69 14.30 -1.27 8.49
C ALA A 69 14.19 0.20 8.07
N ARG A 70 12.97 0.73 8.16
CA ARG A 70 12.63 2.04 7.61
C ARG A 70 12.80 3.14 8.63
N ILE A 71 13.39 4.25 8.19
CA ILE A 71 13.46 5.51 8.93
C ILE A 71 12.93 6.61 8.02
N SER A 72 12.04 7.44 8.55
CA SER A 72 11.59 8.67 7.91
C SER A 72 11.76 9.87 8.83
N ILE A 73 12.02 11.00 8.19
CA ILE A 73 12.16 12.31 8.82
C ILE A 73 11.20 13.24 8.09
N THR A 74 10.35 13.93 8.84
CA THR A 74 9.47 14.98 8.32
C THR A 74 9.59 16.24 9.13
N GLY A 75 9.41 17.38 8.46
CA GLY A 75 9.45 18.67 9.12
C GLY A 75 9.00 19.79 8.20
N ASN A 76 9.11 21.01 8.71
CA ASN A 76 8.70 22.24 8.03
C ASN A 76 9.86 23.22 7.97
N VAL A 77 9.98 23.92 6.84
CA VAL A 77 10.90 25.05 6.68
C VAL A 77 10.14 26.38 6.67
N LEU A 78 8.88 26.35 6.24
CA LEU A 78 7.90 27.43 6.34
C LEU A 78 6.54 26.82 6.74
N PRO A 79 5.57 27.61 7.25
CA PRO A 79 4.24 27.10 7.59
C PRO A 79 3.55 26.36 6.42
N ILE A 80 3.81 26.81 5.18
CA ILE A 80 3.29 26.24 3.95
C ILE A 80 4.27 25.33 3.19
N VAL A 81 5.49 25.11 3.71
CA VAL A 81 6.51 24.27 3.05
C VAL A 81 7.01 23.20 4.02
N ALA A 82 6.70 21.95 3.70
CA ALA A 82 7.14 20.77 4.43
C ALA A 82 8.09 19.92 3.59
N TYR A 83 8.83 19.03 4.23
CA TYR A 83 9.71 18.06 3.57
C TYR A 83 9.54 16.67 4.16
N LYS A 84 9.94 15.65 3.37
CA LYS A 84 10.08 14.27 3.82
C LYS A 84 11.32 13.64 3.21
N ALA A 85 12.08 12.94 4.04
CA ALA A 85 13.11 12.00 3.62
C ALA A 85 12.82 10.64 4.28
N GLU A 86 12.71 9.59 3.48
CA GLU A 86 12.44 8.22 3.93
C GLU A 86 13.40 7.25 3.24
N ILE A 87 14.11 6.46 4.04
CA ILE A 87 15.03 5.42 3.60
C ILE A 87 14.64 4.08 4.21
N ASP A 88 14.71 3.01 3.42
CA ASP A 88 14.73 1.65 3.94
C ASP A 88 16.18 1.20 4.04
N LEU A 89 16.67 1.05 5.27
CA LEU A 89 18.02 0.57 5.56
C LEU A 89 18.14 -0.95 5.34
N SER A 90 17.02 -1.66 5.20
CA SER A 90 17.01 -3.09 4.87
C SER A 90 15.66 -3.50 4.30
N ASP A 91 15.51 -3.36 2.98
CA ASP A 91 14.45 -4.00 2.20
C ASP A 91 14.97 -5.37 1.74
N GLU A 92 14.80 -6.38 2.60
CA GLU A 92 15.35 -7.73 2.38
C GLU A 92 16.89 -7.71 2.22
N GLY A 93 17.57 -6.86 2.99
CA GLY A 93 19.03 -6.69 2.98
C GLY A 93 19.55 -5.61 2.04
N GLN A 94 18.69 -4.96 1.25
CA GLN A 94 19.08 -3.87 0.35
C GLN A 94 18.71 -2.50 0.92
N ILE A 95 19.62 -1.53 0.80
CA ILE A 95 19.34 -0.13 1.15
C ILE A 95 18.63 0.55 -0.03
N LYS A 96 17.51 1.23 0.23
CA LYS A 96 16.72 1.92 -0.81
C LYS A 96 16.24 3.27 -0.31
N MET A 97 16.52 4.34 -1.06
CA MET A 97 15.86 5.64 -0.86
C MET A 97 14.41 5.53 -1.35
N LEU A 98 13.43 5.85 -0.50
CA LEU A 98 12.02 5.66 -0.82
C LEU A 98 11.34 6.98 -1.19
N ASP A 99 11.28 7.92 -0.25
CA ASP A 99 10.63 9.22 -0.47
C ASP A 99 11.65 10.34 -0.19
N ALA A 100 11.80 11.27 -1.12
CA ALA A 100 12.69 12.42 -1.03
C ALA A 100 12.01 13.61 -1.71
N TYR A 101 11.20 14.37 -0.97
CA TYR A 101 10.39 15.42 -1.58
C TYR A 101 10.19 16.64 -0.69
N ALA A 102 9.86 17.75 -1.35
CA ALA A 102 9.28 18.93 -0.72
C ALA A 102 7.78 19.01 -1.05
N ARG A 103 7.02 19.60 -0.14
CA ARG A 103 5.56 19.74 -0.24
C ARG A 103 5.14 21.17 0.09
N LEU A 104 4.35 21.75 -0.80
CA LEU A 104 3.80 23.10 -0.72
C LEU A 104 2.29 23.06 -0.48
N PHE A 105 1.80 23.99 0.33
CA PHE A 105 0.38 24.19 0.63
C PHE A 105 -0.05 25.60 0.17
N PRO A 106 -0.18 25.83 -1.14
CA PRO A 106 -0.37 27.18 -1.71
C PRO A 106 -1.69 27.82 -1.29
N VAL A 107 -2.76 27.01 -1.19
CA VAL A 107 -4.08 27.43 -0.73
C VAL A 107 -4.70 26.33 0.12
N LYS A 108 -5.82 26.64 0.79
CA LYS A 108 -6.57 25.67 1.59
C LYS A 108 -6.88 24.42 0.75
N ASP A 109 -6.67 23.25 1.36
CA ASP A 109 -6.99 21.93 0.79
C ASP A 109 -6.20 21.52 -0.47
N LEU A 110 -5.37 22.39 -1.04
CA LEU A 110 -4.46 22.10 -2.16
C LEU A 110 -3.04 21.79 -1.65
N THR A 111 -2.47 20.72 -2.18
CA THR A 111 -1.12 20.26 -1.89
C THR A 111 -0.36 20.05 -3.20
N VAL A 112 0.87 20.54 -3.27
CA VAL A 112 1.80 20.29 -4.38
C VAL A 112 3.01 19.56 -3.80
N THR A 113 3.32 18.36 -4.28
CA THR A 113 4.49 17.59 -3.83
C THR A 113 5.43 17.40 -4.99
N ALA A 114 6.72 17.70 -4.83
CA ALA A 114 7.74 17.58 -5.87
C ALA A 114 8.96 16.84 -5.34
N GLY A 115 9.45 15.85 -6.09
CA GLY A 115 10.60 15.01 -5.73
C GLY A 115 10.33 13.52 -5.97
N GLN A 116 11.05 12.67 -5.25
CA GLN A 116 10.85 11.22 -5.29
C GLN A 116 9.76 10.81 -4.29
N MET A 117 8.75 10.09 -4.75
CA MET A 117 7.64 9.66 -3.89
C MET A 117 6.92 8.42 -4.42
N ARG A 118 6.02 7.87 -3.62
CA ARG A 118 5.04 6.90 -4.09
C ARG A 118 4.00 7.57 -5.00
N VAL A 119 3.73 6.93 -6.13
CA VAL A 119 2.77 7.38 -7.15
C VAL A 119 1.35 7.03 -6.69
N PRO A 120 0.37 7.96 -6.73
CA PRO A 120 -0.99 7.76 -6.23
C PRO A 120 -1.77 6.74 -7.07
N PHE A 121 -1.88 5.51 -6.58
CA PHE A 121 -2.45 4.36 -7.27
C PHE A 121 -2.73 3.19 -6.31
N THR A 122 -3.93 2.59 -6.31
CA THR A 122 -4.38 1.55 -5.35
C THR A 122 -4.52 2.03 -3.89
N ILE A 123 -5.28 1.28 -3.09
CA ILE A 123 -5.35 1.35 -1.63
C ILE A 123 -4.21 0.53 -1.01
N ASP A 124 -4.04 -0.72 -1.43
CA ASP A 124 -3.15 -1.65 -0.71
C ASP A 124 -1.67 -1.31 -0.87
N ALA A 125 -1.23 -0.88 -2.06
CA ALA A 125 0.17 -0.53 -2.28
C ALA A 125 0.60 0.71 -1.48
N HIS A 126 -0.35 1.61 -1.18
CA HIS A 126 -0.12 2.88 -0.49
C HIS A 126 0.16 2.73 1.00
N ARG A 127 -0.26 1.64 1.62
CA ARG A 127 -0.02 1.39 3.05
C ARG A 127 1.47 1.32 3.37
N SER A 128 1.85 2.05 4.41
CA SER A 128 3.17 1.93 5.05
C SER A 128 3.33 0.55 5.70
N PRO A 129 4.56 0.04 5.90
CA PRO A 129 4.78 -1.32 6.38
C PRO A 129 4.07 -1.66 7.70
N HIS A 130 3.99 -0.72 8.65
CA HIS A 130 3.31 -0.90 9.94
C HIS A 130 1.76 -0.84 9.84
N GLN A 131 1.21 -0.35 8.72
CA GLN A 131 -0.22 -0.32 8.45
C GLN A 131 -0.72 -1.58 7.74
N GLN A 132 0.20 -2.45 7.31
CA GLN A 132 -0.14 -3.73 6.69
C GLN A 132 -0.83 -4.65 7.69
N TYR A 133 -1.87 -5.35 7.24
CA TYR A 133 -2.61 -6.33 8.04
C TYR A 133 -1.90 -7.69 8.08
N PHE A 134 -1.14 -8.02 7.04
CA PHE A 134 -0.48 -9.30 6.86
C PHE A 134 1.05 -9.17 6.81
N ALA A 135 1.69 -10.30 7.09
CA ALA A 135 3.07 -10.68 6.84
C ALA A 135 3.62 -10.12 5.52
N ASN A 136 3.12 -10.71 4.44
CA ASN A 136 3.50 -10.33 3.10
C ASN A 136 2.40 -9.50 2.43
N ARG A 137 2.82 -8.59 1.55
CA ARG A 137 1.93 -7.78 0.69
C ARG A 137 1.07 -8.68 -0.21
N SER A 138 -0.09 -8.16 -0.62
CA SER A 138 -0.93 -8.81 -1.65
C SER A 138 -0.21 -8.83 -3.00
N PHE A 139 -0.77 -9.56 -3.97
CA PHE A 139 -0.22 -9.52 -5.33
C PHE A 139 -0.31 -8.14 -5.99
N ILE A 140 -1.36 -7.37 -5.68
CA ILE A 140 -1.51 -5.99 -6.13
C ILE A 140 -0.34 -5.13 -5.62
N ALA A 141 -0.09 -5.16 -4.31
CA ALA A 141 0.91 -4.31 -3.68
C ALA A 141 2.36 -4.77 -3.86
N LYS A 142 2.61 -6.01 -4.28
CA LYS A 142 3.98 -6.54 -4.47
C LYS A 142 4.38 -6.59 -5.95
N GLN A 143 3.49 -6.95 -6.88
CA GLN A 143 3.89 -7.22 -8.26
C GLN A 143 3.32 -6.24 -9.30
N VAL A 144 2.11 -5.71 -9.11
CA VAL A 144 1.41 -4.99 -10.21
C VAL A 144 1.05 -3.52 -9.93
N GLY A 145 1.07 -3.05 -8.68
CA GLY A 145 0.52 -1.73 -8.32
C GLY A 145 1.41 -0.83 -7.44
N ASN A 146 2.60 -1.27 -7.02
CA ASN A 146 3.47 -0.47 -6.18
C ASN A 146 4.56 0.24 -6.99
N VAL A 147 4.27 1.48 -7.40
CA VAL A 147 5.21 2.32 -8.16
C VAL A 147 5.68 3.49 -7.29
N ARG A 148 6.99 3.74 -7.32
CA ARG A 148 7.62 4.97 -6.82
C ARG A 148 8.44 5.58 -7.94
N ASP A 149 8.45 6.90 -7.99
CA ASP A 149 9.07 7.63 -9.07
C ASP A 149 9.39 9.08 -8.65
N VAL A 150 10.13 9.78 -9.51
CA VAL A 150 10.41 11.21 -9.38
C VAL A 150 9.45 12.00 -10.24
N GLY A 151 8.82 13.01 -9.65
CA GLY A 151 7.87 13.83 -10.36
C GLY A 151 7.18 14.87 -9.50
N VAL A 152 5.99 15.28 -9.94
CA VAL A 152 5.14 16.26 -9.26
C VAL A 152 3.75 15.67 -9.08
N THR A 153 3.19 15.81 -7.88
CA THR A 153 1.85 15.37 -7.52
C THR A 153 1.03 16.55 -6.98
N LEU A 154 -0.17 16.74 -7.52
CA LEU A 154 -1.19 17.63 -7.01
C LEU A 154 -2.21 16.82 -6.20
N GLY A 155 -2.48 17.25 -4.97
CA GLY A 155 -3.50 16.69 -4.10
C GLY A 155 -4.54 17.75 -3.74
N TYR A 156 -5.83 17.42 -3.80
CA TYR A 156 -6.91 18.33 -3.44
C TYR A 156 -7.97 17.62 -2.60
N LYS A 157 -8.44 18.27 -1.52
CA LYS A 157 -9.50 17.76 -0.66
C LYS A 157 -10.79 18.55 -0.84
N LEU A 158 -11.90 17.84 -1.03
CA LEU A 158 -13.24 18.39 -1.26
C LEU A 158 -14.20 17.93 -0.16
N GLY A 159 -15.05 18.87 0.29
CA GLY A 159 -16.33 18.57 0.95
C GLY A 159 -16.29 18.21 2.43
N THR A 160 -17.41 18.50 3.11
CA THR A 160 -17.70 18.20 4.52
C THR A 160 -18.63 17.00 4.70
N GLU A 161 -19.54 16.74 3.76
CA GLU A 161 -20.53 15.64 3.86
C GLU A 161 -19.97 14.28 3.42
N ILE A 162 -19.32 14.24 2.26
CA ILE A 162 -18.54 13.09 1.78
C ILE A 162 -17.13 13.62 1.53
N PRO A 163 -16.18 13.42 2.46
CA PRO A 163 -14.79 13.76 2.23
C PRO A 163 -14.26 13.06 0.97
N VAL A 164 -13.80 13.86 0.01
CA VAL A 164 -13.15 13.37 -1.22
C VAL A 164 -11.71 13.87 -1.25
N THR A 165 -10.78 12.98 -1.59
CA THR A 165 -9.37 13.32 -1.87
C THR A 165 -9.06 12.96 -3.30
N LEU A 166 -8.59 13.93 -4.07
CA LEU A 166 -8.13 13.77 -5.44
C LEU A 166 -6.62 13.93 -5.47
N GLU A 167 -5.92 13.00 -6.10
CA GLU A 167 -4.47 13.06 -6.30
C GLU A 167 -4.18 12.80 -7.78
N SER A 168 -3.30 13.58 -8.37
CA SER A 168 -2.83 13.34 -9.74
C SER A 168 -1.39 13.79 -9.88
N GLY A 169 -0.60 13.12 -10.71
CA GLY A 169 0.80 13.46 -10.86
C GLY A 169 1.40 13.02 -12.19
N LEU A 170 2.53 13.65 -12.50
CA LEU A 170 3.37 13.39 -13.66
C LEU A 170 4.76 12.96 -13.17
N TYR A 171 5.33 11.95 -13.81
CA TYR A 171 6.56 11.27 -13.36
C TYR A 171 7.46 10.89 -14.54
N ASN A 172 8.75 10.69 -14.24
CA ASN A 172 9.77 10.36 -15.24
C ASN A 172 9.65 8.94 -15.80
N GLY A 173 9.21 7.97 -15.01
CA GLY A 173 9.06 6.57 -15.40
C GLY A 173 10.25 5.66 -15.16
N SER A 174 11.37 6.22 -14.72
CA SER A 174 12.62 5.51 -14.48
C SER A 174 12.75 4.93 -13.07
N GLY A 175 11.75 5.15 -12.21
CA GLY A 175 11.69 4.60 -10.87
C GLY A 175 12.62 5.34 -9.89
N LEU A 176 13.21 4.59 -8.95
CA LEU A 176 13.92 5.18 -7.81
C LEU A 176 15.36 5.61 -8.12
N THR A 177 16.06 4.95 -9.05
CA THR A 177 17.53 5.08 -9.17
C THR A 177 17.99 5.79 -10.44
N ASN A 178 17.25 5.69 -11.54
CA ASN A 178 17.70 6.15 -12.86
C ASN A 178 17.20 7.57 -13.17
N GLN A 179 17.59 8.54 -12.34
CA GLN A 179 16.98 9.89 -12.35
C GLN A 179 17.66 10.90 -13.30
N LYS A 180 18.81 10.56 -13.90
CA LYS A 180 19.58 11.47 -14.77
C LYS A 180 19.24 11.34 -16.25
N GLU A 181 18.41 10.36 -16.61
CA GLU A 181 18.09 10.09 -18.00
C GLU A 181 17.10 11.11 -18.56
N TRP A 182 17.20 11.34 -19.87
CA TRP A 182 16.26 12.20 -20.59
C TRP A 182 15.10 11.35 -21.08
N HIS A 183 13.87 11.72 -20.71
CA HIS A 183 12.66 11.00 -21.08
C HIS A 183 11.89 11.79 -22.15
N LYS A 184 11.49 11.10 -23.22
CA LYS A 184 10.59 11.66 -24.25
C LYS A 184 9.12 11.52 -23.88
N GLU A 185 8.83 10.53 -23.04
CA GLU A 185 7.50 10.13 -22.61
C GLU A 185 7.29 10.53 -21.16
N VAL A 186 6.05 10.93 -20.83
CA VAL A 186 5.64 11.26 -19.47
C VAL A 186 4.75 10.14 -18.93
N ASN A 187 5.08 9.69 -17.72
CA ASN A 187 4.22 8.78 -16.95
C ASN A 187 3.25 9.59 -16.10
N TYR A 188 2.05 9.06 -15.87
CA TYR A 188 1.05 9.76 -15.08
C TYR A 188 0.22 8.82 -14.25
N SER A 189 -0.36 9.36 -13.18
CA SER A 189 -1.27 8.63 -12.30
C SER A 189 -2.31 9.58 -11.75
N ALA A 190 -3.52 9.07 -11.53
CA ALA A 190 -4.57 9.79 -10.83
C ALA A 190 -5.35 8.85 -9.92
N LYS A 191 -5.78 9.37 -8.78
CA LYS A 191 -6.52 8.65 -7.76
C LYS A 191 -7.60 9.55 -7.18
N ALA A 192 -8.80 9.01 -7.05
CA ALA A 192 -9.91 9.62 -6.35
C ALA A 192 -10.32 8.71 -5.20
N GLN A 193 -10.40 9.26 -3.99
CA GLN A 193 -10.78 8.55 -2.78
C GLN A 193 -11.99 9.23 -2.14
N PHE A 194 -13.06 8.47 -1.92
CA PHE A 194 -14.30 8.91 -1.30
C PHE A 194 -14.46 8.21 0.05
N LEU A 195 -14.83 8.95 1.10
CA LEU A 195 -15.06 8.38 2.42
C LEU A 195 -16.49 8.67 2.91
N PHE A 196 -17.38 7.71 2.72
CA PHE A 196 -18.79 7.82 3.11
C PHE A 196 -18.96 7.48 4.60
N ALA A 197 -19.61 8.37 5.34
CA ALA A 197 -19.93 8.22 6.76
C ALA A 197 -18.73 7.79 7.64
N GLN A 198 -17.50 8.14 7.23
CA GLN A 198 -16.24 7.77 7.88
C GLN A 198 -16.01 6.25 8.03
N LYS A 199 -16.74 5.41 7.29
CA LYS A 199 -16.69 3.95 7.43
C LYS A 199 -16.52 3.21 6.11
N LEU A 200 -17.12 3.73 5.04
CA LEU A 200 -17.04 3.13 3.72
C LEU A 200 -16.10 3.97 2.87
N ASN A 201 -15.02 3.38 2.41
CA ASN A 201 -14.10 4.01 1.48
C ASN A 201 -14.25 3.41 0.10
N LEU A 202 -14.25 4.26 -0.91
CA LEU A 202 -14.10 3.89 -2.31
C LEU A 202 -12.87 4.61 -2.86
N ALA A 203 -11.96 3.89 -3.49
CA ALA A 203 -10.83 4.44 -4.23
C ALA A 203 -10.92 3.99 -5.69
N LEU A 204 -10.71 4.94 -6.59
CA LEU A 204 -10.60 4.71 -8.02
C LEU A 204 -9.24 5.26 -8.44
N SER A 205 -8.48 4.50 -9.23
CA SER A 205 -7.20 5.00 -9.72
C SER A 205 -6.85 4.52 -11.12
N ILE A 206 -6.11 5.35 -11.83
CA ILE A 206 -5.57 5.07 -13.15
C ILE A 206 -4.08 5.40 -13.14
N GLN A 207 -3.32 4.64 -13.91
CA GLN A 207 -1.89 4.87 -14.07
C GLN A 207 -1.47 4.47 -15.48
N SER A 208 -0.59 5.27 -16.08
CA SER A 208 0.06 4.95 -17.34
C SER A 208 1.57 5.07 -17.16
N ILE A 209 2.28 3.97 -17.41
CA ILE A 209 3.74 3.92 -17.33
C ILE A 209 4.32 3.35 -18.62
N GLN A 210 5.50 3.80 -18.98
CA GLN A 210 6.27 3.23 -20.08
C GLN A 210 7.68 2.89 -19.56
N PRO A 211 7.89 1.67 -19.02
CA PRO A 211 9.17 1.27 -18.45
C PRO A 211 10.31 1.19 -19.46
N GLN A 212 9.99 0.81 -20.71
CA GLN A 212 10.88 0.74 -21.88
C GLN A 212 10.07 1.11 -23.14
N ASP A 213 9.94 0.22 -24.13
CA ASP A 213 9.26 0.52 -25.39
C ASP A 213 7.74 0.36 -25.33
N VAL A 214 7.22 -0.45 -24.40
CA VAL A 214 5.79 -0.75 -24.30
C VAL A 214 5.14 0.11 -23.21
N ARG A 215 4.11 0.87 -23.60
CA ARG A 215 3.25 1.59 -22.65
C ARG A 215 2.24 0.64 -22.01
N ILE A 216 2.09 0.77 -20.70
CA ILE A 216 1.26 -0.06 -19.84
C ILE A 216 0.25 0.84 -19.15
N ASN A 217 -1.03 0.49 -19.25
CA ASN A 217 -2.11 1.22 -18.57
C ASN A 217 -2.76 0.33 -17.53
N SER A 218 -2.88 0.85 -16.31
CA SER A 218 -3.47 0.16 -15.16
C SER A 218 -4.67 0.94 -14.63
N TYR A 219 -5.72 0.23 -14.28
CA TYR A 219 -6.98 0.72 -13.74
C TYR A 219 -7.29 -0.05 -12.47
N ASP A 220 -7.68 0.64 -11.42
CA ASP A 220 -7.88 0.04 -10.11
C ASP A 220 -9.13 0.59 -9.42
N ILE A 221 -9.85 -0.31 -8.77
CA ILE A 221 -10.99 -0.01 -7.92
C ILE A 221 -10.83 -0.76 -6.59
N GLY A 222 -10.79 0.00 -5.50
CA GLY A 222 -10.70 -0.52 -4.15
C GLY A 222 -11.87 -0.03 -3.29
N VAL A 223 -12.36 -0.89 -2.41
CA VAL A 223 -13.39 -0.56 -1.43
C VAL A 223 -13.04 -1.16 -0.09
N PHE A 224 -13.19 -0.40 0.98
CA PHE A 224 -13.17 -0.97 2.33
C PHE A 224 -14.35 -0.48 3.16
N TYR A 225 -14.78 -1.31 4.09
CA TYR A 225 -15.85 -1.02 5.02
C TYR A 225 -15.44 -1.38 6.45
N GLU A 226 -15.56 -0.39 7.34
CA GLU A 226 -15.34 -0.55 8.77
C GLU A 226 -16.67 -0.61 9.54
N SER A 227 -16.87 -1.69 10.30
CA SER A 227 -18.05 -1.87 11.14
C SER A 227 -17.70 -2.54 12.46
N GLY A 228 -17.70 -1.74 13.54
CA GLY A 228 -17.39 -2.21 14.89
C GLY A 228 -15.96 -2.76 14.98
N ARG A 229 -15.84 -4.09 15.00
CA ARG A 229 -14.57 -4.80 15.08
C ARG A 229 -14.06 -5.31 13.73
N PHE A 230 -14.87 -5.15 12.68
CA PHE A 230 -14.56 -5.65 11.35
C PHE A 230 -13.96 -4.56 10.47
N HIS A 231 -12.93 -4.93 9.73
CA HIS A 231 -12.47 -4.26 8.52
C HIS A 231 -12.60 -5.27 7.38
N ILE A 232 -13.33 -4.90 6.34
CA ILE A 232 -13.52 -5.73 5.14
C ILE A 232 -13.02 -4.91 3.96
N GLU A 233 -12.22 -5.52 3.10
CA GLU A 233 -11.64 -4.83 1.96
C GLU A 233 -11.62 -5.71 0.73
N GLY A 234 -11.86 -5.10 -0.42
CA GLY A 234 -11.72 -5.69 -1.73
C GLY A 234 -11.11 -4.69 -2.70
N GLU A 235 -10.21 -5.16 -3.54
CA GLU A 235 -9.51 -4.37 -4.54
C GLU A 235 -9.32 -5.20 -5.80
N TYR A 236 -9.56 -4.58 -6.96
CA TYR A 236 -9.40 -5.18 -8.27
C TYR A 236 -8.58 -4.25 -9.16
N LEU A 237 -7.56 -4.81 -9.78
CA LEU A 237 -6.67 -4.12 -10.71
C LEU A 237 -6.73 -4.80 -12.08
N TYR A 238 -6.87 -3.98 -13.10
CA TYR A 238 -6.85 -4.37 -14.51
C TYR A 238 -5.71 -3.64 -15.23
N LYS A 239 -4.84 -4.37 -15.92
CA LYS A 239 -3.67 -3.82 -16.61
C LYS A 239 -3.67 -4.27 -18.07
N THR A 240 -3.32 -3.35 -18.96
CA THR A 240 -3.27 -3.53 -20.41
C THR A 240 -1.91 -3.11 -20.94
N TYR A 241 -1.50 -3.69 -22.06
CA TYR A 241 -0.24 -3.37 -22.74
C TYR A 241 -0.54 -2.81 -24.12
N ALA A 242 0.16 -1.74 -24.50
CA ALA A 242 0.05 -1.14 -25.83
C ALA A 242 0.32 -2.19 -26.91
N ASP A 243 -0.36 -2.02 -28.06
CA ASP A 243 -0.25 -2.89 -29.23
C ASP A 243 -0.49 -4.38 -28.96
N ASN A 244 -1.17 -4.71 -27.86
CA ASN A 244 -1.35 -6.08 -27.36
C ASN A 244 -0.02 -6.82 -27.20
N ALA A 245 1.05 -6.11 -26.80
CA ALA A 245 2.39 -6.69 -26.60
C ALA A 245 2.45 -7.77 -25.52
N TYR A 246 1.40 -7.89 -24.70
CA TYR A 246 1.20 -8.95 -23.72
C TYR A 246 -0.28 -9.06 -23.31
N ASP A 247 -0.68 -10.21 -22.78
CA ASP A 247 -2.04 -10.46 -22.29
C ASP A 247 -2.46 -9.49 -21.18
N ASN A 248 -3.73 -9.12 -21.16
CA ASN A 248 -4.26 -8.28 -20.08
C ASN A 248 -4.13 -8.97 -18.72
N VAL A 249 -3.76 -8.19 -17.70
CA VAL A 249 -3.59 -8.69 -16.33
C VAL A 249 -4.80 -8.33 -15.50
N HIS A 250 -5.29 -9.32 -14.77
CA HIS A 250 -6.31 -9.18 -13.76
C HIS A 250 -5.68 -9.53 -12.41
N ALA A 251 -5.86 -8.69 -11.41
CA ALA A 251 -5.44 -8.97 -10.05
C ALA A 251 -6.55 -8.63 -9.06
N VAL A 252 -6.72 -9.45 -8.03
CA VAL A 252 -7.69 -9.24 -6.94
C VAL A 252 -6.97 -9.35 -5.62
N ASN A 253 -7.34 -8.50 -4.67
CA ASN A 253 -7.00 -8.61 -3.27
C ASN A 253 -8.26 -8.42 -2.44
N SER A 254 -8.60 -9.36 -1.57
CA SER A 254 -9.76 -9.25 -0.70
C SER A 254 -9.47 -9.84 0.66
N PHE A 255 -9.84 -9.15 1.73
CA PHE A 255 -9.60 -9.65 3.08
C PHE A 255 -10.62 -9.17 4.10
N ILE A 256 -10.68 -9.90 5.20
CA ILE A 256 -11.44 -9.56 6.40
C ILE A 256 -10.49 -9.59 7.59
N ASN A 257 -10.58 -8.57 8.43
CA ASN A 257 -9.91 -8.49 9.71
C ASN A 257 -10.95 -8.29 10.83
N TYR A 258 -10.87 -9.10 11.87
CA TYR A 258 -11.66 -8.93 13.10
C TYR A 258 -10.76 -8.64 14.29
N ASP A 259 -10.89 -7.45 14.88
CA ASP A 259 -10.12 -7.02 16.05
C ASP A 259 -10.86 -7.41 17.36
N LEU A 260 -10.26 -8.31 18.14
CA LEU A 260 -10.69 -8.62 19.51
C LEU A 260 -9.86 -7.80 20.52
N PRO A 261 -10.45 -6.83 21.24
CA PRO A 261 -9.75 -6.10 22.28
C PRO A 261 -9.30 -7.02 23.42
N LEU A 262 -8.07 -6.84 23.88
CA LEU A 262 -7.48 -7.57 25.00
C LEU A 262 -7.18 -6.63 26.17
N ARG A 263 -6.84 -7.20 27.34
CA ARG A 263 -6.48 -6.46 28.55
C ARG A 263 -4.99 -6.67 28.86
N LYS A 264 -4.40 -5.71 29.57
CA LYS A 264 -3.02 -5.74 30.09
C LYS A 264 -1.95 -5.62 28.98
N VAL A 265 -1.09 -6.63 28.80
CA VAL A 265 0.13 -6.55 27.97
C VAL A 265 -0.22 -6.46 26.48
N PHE A 266 -1.25 -7.19 26.05
CA PHE A 266 -1.80 -7.08 24.71
C PHE A 266 -2.99 -6.12 24.71
N ASN A 267 -3.05 -5.23 23.72
CA ASN A 267 -4.18 -4.32 23.53
C ASN A 267 -5.27 -4.94 22.63
N LYS A 268 -4.88 -5.79 21.68
CA LYS A 268 -5.80 -6.54 20.81
C LYS A 268 -5.17 -7.80 20.23
N MET A 269 -6.04 -8.72 19.84
CA MET A 269 -5.75 -9.85 18.98
C MET A 269 -6.62 -9.75 17.73
N SER A 270 -6.03 -9.83 16.55
CA SER A 270 -6.72 -9.69 15.27
C SER A 270 -6.74 -11.02 14.54
N PHE A 271 -7.90 -11.43 14.03
CA PHE A 271 -8.07 -12.62 13.18
C PHE A 271 -8.24 -12.19 11.73
N LEU A 272 -7.45 -12.80 10.84
CA LEU A 272 -7.32 -12.33 9.47
C LEU A 272 -7.48 -13.47 8.47
N VAL A 273 -8.19 -13.20 7.38
CA VAL A 273 -8.20 -14.05 6.19
C VAL A 273 -8.12 -13.18 4.95
N ARG A 274 -7.26 -13.55 4.00
CA ARG A 274 -7.12 -12.89 2.69
C ARG A 274 -7.17 -13.91 1.57
N TYR A 275 -7.82 -13.52 0.49
CA TYR A 275 -7.69 -14.13 -0.82
C TYR A 275 -7.10 -13.10 -1.78
N ASP A 276 -6.02 -13.46 -2.46
CA ASP A 276 -5.42 -12.65 -3.51
C ASP A 276 -5.05 -13.48 -4.73
N MET A 277 -5.17 -12.91 -5.93
CA MET A 277 -4.86 -13.58 -7.19
C MET A 277 -4.29 -12.61 -8.21
N MET A 278 -3.53 -13.13 -9.17
CA MET A 278 -3.28 -12.44 -10.43
C MET A 278 -3.17 -13.43 -11.59
N THR A 279 -3.47 -12.96 -12.80
CA THR A 279 -3.03 -13.62 -14.04
C THR A 279 -1.55 -13.36 -14.31
N SER A 280 -0.97 -14.10 -15.26
CA SER A 280 0.45 -13.91 -15.60
C SER A 280 0.70 -12.47 -16.03
N GLN A 281 1.82 -11.88 -15.64
CA GLN A 281 2.15 -10.49 -15.95
C GLN A 281 3.59 -10.32 -16.42
N SER A 282 3.85 -9.20 -17.08
CA SER A 282 5.18 -8.68 -17.41
C SER A 282 5.40 -7.32 -16.77
N ASP A 283 6.63 -7.03 -16.35
CA ASP A 283 7.02 -5.69 -15.88
C ASP A 283 7.32 -4.72 -17.04
N GLY A 284 7.25 -5.18 -18.29
CA GLY A 284 7.45 -4.35 -19.49
C GLY A 284 8.90 -4.01 -19.79
N LYS A 285 9.88 -4.67 -19.15
CA LYS A 285 11.31 -4.34 -19.32
C LYS A 285 12.06 -5.28 -20.26
N ALA A 286 11.69 -6.55 -20.26
CA ALA A 286 12.39 -7.58 -21.04
C ALA A 286 11.49 -8.09 -22.18
N ILE A 287 12.09 -8.22 -23.35
CA ILE A 287 11.51 -8.84 -24.54
C ILE A 287 12.22 -10.17 -24.76
N ASP A 288 11.46 -11.19 -25.10
CA ASP A 288 11.96 -12.48 -25.52
C ASP A 288 12.49 -12.37 -26.96
N GLU A 289 13.79 -12.65 -27.15
CA GLU A 289 14.46 -12.44 -28.45
C GLU A 289 13.95 -13.36 -29.56
N GLU A 290 13.41 -14.54 -29.21
CA GLU A 290 12.92 -15.52 -30.19
C GLU A 290 11.51 -15.18 -30.69
N THR A 291 10.66 -14.71 -29.79
CA THR A 291 9.23 -14.45 -30.07
C THR A 291 8.92 -12.98 -30.29
N GLY A 292 9.79 -12.07 -29.84
CA GLY A 292 9.55 -10.62 -29.83
C GLY A 292 8.48 -10.18 -28.82
N ALA A 293 7.98 -11.08 -27.98
CA ALA A 293 6.94 -10.79 -26.98
C ALA A 293 7.55 -10.37 -25.64
N LEU A 294 6.78 -9.67 -24.80
CA LEU A 294 7.22 -9.35 -23.44
C LEU A 294 7.39 -10.62 -22.58
N VAL A 295 8.48 -10.67 -21.81
CA VAL A 295 8.78 -11.79 -20.92
C VAL A 295 7.82 -11.81 -19.73
N THR A 296 7.29 -12.99 -19.39
CA THR A 296 6.49 -13.19 -18.18
C THR A 296 7.37 -13.11 -16.93
N THR A 297 7.13 -12.12 -16.08
CA THR A 297 7.88 -11.91 -14.83
C THR A 297 7.24 -12.59 -13.62
N ASP A 298 5.92 -12.77 -13.64
CA ASP A 298 5.15 -13.46 -12.62
C ASP A 298 4.06 -14.30 -13.26
N TYR A 299 4.01 -15.58 -12.89
CA TYR A 299 3.01 -16.50 -13.41
C TYR A 299 1.68 -16.44 -12.64
N LYS A 300 0.60 -16.73 -13.35
CA LYS A 300 -0.76 -16.81 -12.82
C LYS A 300 -0.84 -17.70 -11.59
N ARG A 301 -1.40 -17.15 -10.51
CA ARG A 301 -1.63 -17.87 -9.25
C ARG A 301 -2.68 -17.18 -8.39
N HIS A 302 -3.20 -17.92 -7.42
CA HIS A 302 -3.96 -17.39 -6.31
C HIS A 302 -3.39 -17.87 -4.97
N ARG A 303 -3.66 -17.12 -3.92
CA ARG A 303 -3.19 -17.37 -2.57
C ARG A 303 -4.32 -17.14 -1.58
N VAL A 304 -4.43 -18.06 -0.62
CA VAL A 304 -5.22 -17.87 0.59
C VAL A 304 -4.26 -17.69 1.75
N THR A 305 -4.44 -16.61 2.51
CA THR A 305 -3.65 -16.33 3.71
C THR A 305 -4.58 -16.34 4.92
N GLY A 306 -4.30 -17.19 5.92
CA GLY A 306 -4.94 -17.16 7.22
C GLY A 306 -3.95 -16.63 8.27
N GLY A 307 -4.42 -15.87 9.26
CA GLY A 307 -3.50 -15.32 10.25
C GLY A 307 -4.10 -14.81 11.53
N VAL A 308 -3.22 -14.67 12.53
CA VAL A 308 -3.51 -14.02 13.82
C VAL A 308 -2.42 -13.00 14.10
N THR A 309 -2.81 -11.83 14.59
CA THR A 309 -1.88 -10.78 15.04
C THR A 309 -2.14 -10.45 16.49
N PHE A 310 -1.09 -10.42 17.31
CA PHE A 310 -1.12 -9.90 18.68
C PHE A 310 -0.46 -8.53 18.71
N SER A 311 -1.20 -7.52 19.12
CA SER A 311 -0.69 -6.16 19.25
C SER A 311 -0.39 -5.85 20.73
N LEU A 312 0.78 -5.26 20.98
CA LEU A 312 1.17 -4.74 22.29
C LEU A 312 1.08 -3.21 22.25
N SER A 313 0.78 -2.60 23.40
CA SER A 313 0.78 -1.13 23.50
C SER A 313 1.06 -0.67 24.92
N LYS A 314 2.17 0.05 25.10
CA LYS A 314 2.31 1.08 26.15
C LYS A 314 3.09 2.34 25.72
N ALA A 315 3.85 2.32 24.62
CA ALA A 315 4.50 3.51 24.05
C ALA A 315 4.74 3.41 22.54
N PHE A 316 5.12 2.22 22.08
CA PHE A 316 5.36 1.87 20.67
C PHE A 316 4.38 0.78 20.22
N ARG A 317 3.97 0.82 18.95
CA ARG A 317 3.12 -0.24 18.40
C ARG A 317 4.03 -1.42 18.03
N THR A 318 3.81 -2.54 18.70
CA THR A 318 4.50 -3.80 18.41
C THR A 318 3.48 -4.85 18.04
N ASP A 319 3.58 -5.40 16.84
CA ASP A 319 2.72 -6.48 16.37
C ASP A 319 3.54 -7.78 16.24
N LEU A 320 3.06 -8.85 16.85
CA LEU A 320 3.52 -10.22 16.59
C LEU A 320 2.50 -10.89 15.66
N ARG A 321 2.91 -11.27 14.45
CA ARG A 321 2.03 -11.80 13.41
C ARG A 321 2.40 -13.23 13.09
N LEU A 322 1.40 -14.11 13.06
CA LEU A 322 1.51 -15.46 12.55
C LEU A 322 0.58 -15.60 11.35
N ASN A 323 1.13 -15.94 10.19
CA ASN A 323 0.36 -16.20 8.98
C ASN A 323 0.72 -17.56 8.39
N PHE A 324 -0.27 -18.20 7.78
CA PHE A 324 -0.08 -19.32 6.86
C PHE A 324 -0.56 -18.90 5.48
N GLU A 325 0.28 -19.09 4.48
CA GLU A 325 0.00 -18.80 3.08
C GLU A 325 -0.06 -20.12 2.30
N LYS A 326 -1.18 -20.35 1.62
CA LYS A 326 -1.39 -21.46 0.69
C LYS A 326 -1.46 -20.92 -0.73
N TYR A 327 -0.55 -21.35 -1.60
CA TYR A 327 -0.46 -20.94 -3.00
C TYR A 327 -1.06 -22.00 -3.92
N PHE A 328 -1.66 -21.53 -5.00
CA PHE A 328 -2.29 -22.37 -6.02
C PHE A 328 -1.89 -21.84 -7.40
N TYR A 329 -1.10 -22.63 -8.10
CA TYR A 329 -0.56 -22.28 -9.41
C TYR A 329 -1.37 -22.91 -10.53
N ALA A 330 -1.49 -22.19 -11.65
CA ALA A 330 -2.03 -22.78 -12.87
C ALA A 330 -1.02 -23.79 -13.46
N LYS A 331 -1.50 -24.73 -14.29
CA LYS A 331 -0.65 -25.68 -15.00
C LYS A 331 0.43 -24.92 -15.80
N ASN A 332 1.67 -25.44 -15.79
CA ASN A 332 2.85 -24.85 -16.43
C ASN A 332 3.32 -23.49 -15.85
N SER A 333 2.79 -23.07 -14.71
CA SER A 333 3.32 -21.88 -14.01
C SER A 333 4.59 -22.21 -13.26
N ILE A 334 5.56 -21.29 -13.30
CA ILE A 334 6.82 -21.42 -12.56
C ILE A 334 6.70 -20.66 -11.25
N ALA A 335 6.69 -21.39 -10.13
CA ALA A 335 6.65 -20.80 -8.80
C ALA A 335 8.04 -20.27 -8.41
N LYS A 336 8.11 -19.00 -7.98
CA LYS A 336 9.34 -18.45 -7.38
C LYS A 336 9.57 -19.13 -6.04
N GLU A 337 10.84 -19.31 -5.66
CA GLU A 337 11.21 -19.89 -4.35
C GLU A 337 10.48 -19.19 -3.21
N SER A 338 10.43 -17.86 -3.17
CA SER A 338 9.73 -17.14 -2.09
C SER A 338 8.19 -17.19 -2.13
N GLU A 339 7.58 -17.86 -3.11
CA GLU A 339 6.14 -17.78 -3.41
C GLU A 339 5.49 -19.16 -3.47
N GLN A 340 5.84 -20.00 -2.50
CA GLN A 340 5.20 -21.29 -2.25
C GLN A 340 4.62 -21.31 -0.84
N ASP A 341 3.93 -22.39 -0.52
CA ASP A 341 3.29 -22.60 0.77
C ASP A 341 4.23 -22.37 1.95
N LYS A 342 3.80 -21.52 2.89
CA LYS A 342 4.67 -21.13 4.00
C LYS A 342 3.94 -20.64 5.23
N ILE A 343 4.63 -20.82 6.35
CA ILE A 343 4.31 -20.20 7.64
C ILE A 343 5.22 -18.98 7.78
N VAL A 344 4.64 -17.86 8.22
CA VAL A 344 5.35 -16.60 8.44
C VAL A 344 5.12 -16.15 9.87
N LEU A 345 6.21 -15.94 10.60
CA LEU A 345 6.24 -15.32 11.92
C LEU A 345 6.93 -13.96 11.77
N GLU A 346 6.24 -12.87 12.05
CA GLU A 346 6.80 -11.52 11.99
C GLU A 346 6.71 -10.81 13.34
N LEU A 347 7.79 -10.14 13.71
CA LEU A 347 7.81 -9.10 14.72
C LEU A 347 7.93 -7.74 14.01
N MET A 348 6.95 -6.88 14.20
CA MET A 348 6.96 -5.51 13.71
C MET A 348 6.99 -4.54 14.89
N VAL A 349 7.92 -3.59 14.87
CA VAL A 349 8.03 -2.51 15.85
C VAL A 349 7.96 -1.18 15.13
N ARG A 350 7.04 -0.32 15.55
CA ARG A 350 6.89 1.07 15.12
C ARG A 350 7.33 2.01 16.22
N PHE A 351 8.22 2.95 15.91
CA PHE A 351 8.65 4.01 16.82
C PHE A 351 8.54 5.41 16.22
#